data_AF-A0A292Q0Z7-F1
#
_entry.id   AF-A0A292Q0Z7-F1
#
_cell.length_a   1.000
_cell.length_b   1.000
_cell.length_c   1.000
_cell.angle_alpha   90.00
_cell.angle_beta   90.00
_cell.angle_gamma   90.00
#
_symmetry.space_group_name_H-M   'P 1'
#
loop_
_entity.id
_entity.type
_entity.pdbx_description
1 polymer ?
#
loop_
_entity_poly.entity_id
_entity_poly.type
_entity_poly.pdbx_seq_one_letter_code
_entity_poly.pdbx_strand_id
1 'polypeptide(L)'
;IGFSSLSPETAAAFEELTEAVIRDYVRYWYTPILPNDEKFPGSCRQLLTRTLLNMHGHISSKRPTDTFLLFLVSTSNIFIVFFRELAQTAQTSIGTYIEECPSSALAQLVDRESQRRKLRMAAEDILQTFLPAEAVDCTPMRTFLTEVLAGAVLERTVEKCSSADFINGWIIYLLEAETQPDILQKIDIGAVEGSDEGAAAAEQLAKRKRLSRAEEEMEKAMKEAQELSMMIAEDEARAVRDPVD
;
A
#
# COMPACT_ATOMS: atom_id res chain seq x y z
N ILE A 1 -3.44 25.01 -28.64
CA ILE A 1 -3.76 24.22 -27.42
C ILE A 1 -2.43 23.97 -26.72
N GLY A 2 -2.29 24.38 -25.47
CA GLY A 2 -1.04 24.27 -24.72
C GLY A 2 -1.32 24.36 -23.21
N PHE A 3 -0.29 24.21 -22.39
CA PHE A 3 -0.44 24.07 -20.93
C PHE A 3 -0.45 25.40 -20.17
N SER A 4 -0.60 26.53 -20.86
CA SER A 4 -0.53 27.88 -20.26
C SER A 4 -1.61 28.18 -19.22
N SER A 5 -2.67 27.36 -19.15
CA SER A 5 -3.74 27.48 -18.14
C SER A 5 -3.42 26.79 -16.81
N LEU A 6 -2.31 26.04 -16.74
CA LEU A 6 -1.91 25.27 -15.55
C LEU A 6 -0.93 26.07 -14.68
N SER A 7 -0.65 25.59 -13.46
CA SER A 7 0.44 26.14 -12.65
C SER A 7 1.77 26.00 -13.41
N PRO A 8 2.73 26.92 -13.21
CA PRO A 8 3.94 26.96 -14.03
C PRO A 8 4.76 25.67 -13.96
N GLU A 9 4.84 25.03 -12.79
CA GLU A 9 5.56 23.76 -12.59
C GLU A 9 4.84 22.60 -13.31
N THR A 10 3.51 22.53 -13.19
CA THR A 10 2.71 21.48 -13.86
C THR A 10 2.76 21.65 -15.37
N ALA A 11 2.69 22.89 -15.85
CA ALA A 11 2.78 23.22 -17.27
C ALA A 11 4.13 22.81 -17.85
N ALA A 12 5.23 23.13 -17.14
CA ALA A 12 6.57 22.76 -17.55
C ALA A 12 6.75 21.23 -17.61
N ALA A 13 6.31 20.51 -16.59
CA ALA A 13 6.39 19.05 -16.55
C ALA A 13 5.56 18.39 -17.67
N PHE A 14 4.37 18.91 -17.97
CA PHE A 14 3.52 18.38 -19.04
C PHE A 14 4.08 18.69 -20.43
N GLU A 15 4.67 19.87 -20.62
CA GLU A 15 5.36 20.20 -21.87
C GLU A 15 6.59 19.30 -22.06
N GLU A 16 7.41 19.12 -21.03
CA GLU A 16 8.57 18.22 -21.07
C GLU A 16 8.16 16.78 -21.39
N LEU A 17 7.13 16.25 -20.70
CA LEU A 17 6.61 14.92 -20.97
C LEU A 17 6.10 14.79 -22.41
N THR A 18 5.36 15.79 -22.89
CA THR A 18 4.81 15.79 -24.25
C THR A 18 5.93 15.79 -25.29
N GLU A 19 6.91 16.67 -25.14
CA GLU A 19 8.04 16.76 -26.07
C GLU A 19 8.92 15.52 -26.03
N ALA A 20 9.16 14.93 -24.85
CA ALA A 20 9.89 13.67 -24.71
C ALA A 20 9.18 12.53 -25.44
N VAL A 21 7.87 12.37 -25.27
CA VAL A 21 7.10 11.33 -25.98
C VAL A 21 7.15 11.54 -27.50
N ILE A 22 6.97 12.77 -27.97
CA ILE A 22 7.00 13.04 -29.42
C ILE A 22 8.40 12.81 -29.99
N ARG A 23 9.46 13.22 -29.30
CA ARG A 23 10.84 13.04 -29.74
C ARG A 23 11.27 11.58 -29.70
N ASP A 24 11.13 10.93 -28.56
CA ASP A 24 11.76 9.63 -28.28
C ASP A 24 10.90 8.45 -28.71
N TYR A 25 9.57 8.62 -28.77
CA TYR A 25 8.67 7.55 -29.19
C TYR A 25 8.14 7.77 -30.60
N VAL A 26 7.57 8.93 -30.92
CA VAL A 26 6.89 9.13 -32.22
C VAL A 26 7.89 9.35 -33.35
N ARG A 27 8.78 10.36 -33.22
CA ARG A 27 9.73 10.72 -34.27
C ARG A 27 10.80 9.64 -34.48
N TYR A 28 11.18 8.91 -33.43
CA TYR A 28 12.20 7.87 -33.49
C TYR A 28 11.98 6.86 -34.63
N TRP A 29 10.75 6.35 -34.80
CA TRP A 29 10.43 5.40 -35.87
C TRP A 29 9.76 6.06 -37.09
N TYR A 30 9.11 7.21 -36.93
CA TYR A 30 8.37 7.84 -38.02
C TYR A 30 9.26 8.64 -38.98
N THR A 31 10.20 9.42 -38.46
CA THR A 31 11.11 10.26 -39.28
C THR A 31 11.93 9.43 -40.27
N PRO A 32 12.45 8.23 -39.95
CA PRO A 32 13.10 7.36 -40.93
C PRO A 32 12.20 6.92 -42.10
N ILE A 33 10.87 6.89 -41.92
CA ILE A 33 9.90 6.47 -42.93
C ILE A 33 9.49 7.67 -43.80
N LEU A 34 9.16 8.80 -43.16
CA LEU A 34 8.69 10.03 -43.81
C LEU A 34 9.38 11.25 -43.18
N PRO A 35 10.59 11.63 -43.66
CA PRO A 35 11.40 12.67 -43.01
C PRO A 35 10.81 14.08 -43.05
N ASN A 36 9.94 14.37 -44.03
CA ASN A 36 9.39 15.71 -44.25
C ASN A 36 7.95 15.87 -43.73
N ASP A 37 7.32 14.83 -43.18
CA ASP A 37 5.97 14.94 -42.65
C ASP A 37 5.98 15.27 -41.15
N GLU A 38 5.56 16.50 -40.83
CA GLU A 38 5.32 16.92 -39.45
C GLU A 38 3.83 16.87 -39.06
N LYS A 39 2.94 16.50 -40.00
CA LYS A 39 1.50 16.45 -39.73
C LYS A 39 1.19 15.36 -38.71
N PHE A 40 1.71 14.15 -38.91
CA PHE A 40 1.45 13.05 -37.99
C PHE A 40 2.04 13.30 -36.58
N PRO A 41 3.33 13.64 -36.40
CA PRO A 41 3.87 14.01 -35.08
C PRO A 41 3.12 15.18 -34.43
N GLY A 42 2.74 16.18 -35.22
CA GLY A 42 1.94 17.32 -34.75
C GLY A 42 0.55 16.92 -34.26
N SER A 43 -0.14 16.02 -34.97
CA SER A 43 -1.43 15.48 -34.54
C SER A 43 -1.31 14.63 -33.26
N CYS A 44 -0.27 13.79 -33.15
CA CYS A 44 0.01 13.04 -31.92
C CYS A 44 0.25 13.98 -30.73
N ARG A 45 1.03 15.06 -30.94
CA ARG A 45 1.28 16.08 -29.92
C ARG A 45 -0.02 16.72 -29.44
N GLN A 46 -0.86 17.16 -30.37
CA GLN A 46 -2.15 17.78 -30.03
C GLN A 46 -3.08 16.85 -29.27
N LEU A 47 -3.16 15.59 -29.70
CA LEU A 47 -3.95 14.56 -29.01
C LEU A 47 -3.44 14.36 -27.58
N LEU A 48 -2.13 14.18 -27.40
CA LEU A 48 -1.52 13.99 -26.08
C LEU A 48 -1.73 15.20 -25.16
N THR A 49 -1.51 16.42 -25.67
CA THR A 49 -1.79 17.66 -24.91
C THR A 49 -3.24 17.72 -24.47
N ARG A 50 -4.20 17.40 -25.35
CA ARG A 50 -5.62 17.39 -25.01
C ARG A 50 -5.96 16.33 -23.96
N THR A 51 -5.40 15.13 -24.08
CA THR A 51 -5.58 14.06 -23.09
C THR A 51 -5.04 14.47 -21.71
N LEU A 52 -3.85 15.08 -21.65
CA LEU A 52 -3.27 15.55 -20.39
C LEU A 52 -4.09 16.67 -19.75
N LEU A 53 -4.64 17.59 -20.56
CA LEU A 53 -5.54 18.63 -20.06
C LEU A 53 -6.86 18.05 -19.53
N ASN A 54 -7.44 17.06 -20.22
CA ASN A 54 -8.63 16.34 -19.75
C ASN A 54 -8.34 15.64 -18.42
N MET A 55 -7.20 14.96 -18.33
CA MET A 55 -6.76 14.28 -17.11
C MET A 55 -6.59 15.28 -15.96
N HIS A 56 -5.92 16.40 -16.21
CA HIS A 56 -5.77 17.46 -15.21
C HIS A 56 -7.13 17.98 -14.74
N GLY A 57 -8.02 18.38 -15.65
CA GLY A 57 -9.33 18.93 -15.29
C GLY A 57 -10.19 17.93 -14.51
N HIS A 58 -10.15 16.65 -14.90
CA HIS A 58 -10.88 15.60 -14.20
C HIS A 58 -10.30 15.33 -12.80
N ILE A 59 -8.98 15.27 -12.65
CA ILE A 59 -8.35 15.07 -11.34
C ILE A 59 -8.52 16.29 -10.44
N SER A 60 -8.34 17.50 -10.96
CA SER A 60 -8.44 18.75 -10.20
C SER A 60 -9.87 19.05 -9.73
N SER A 61 -10.88 18.50 -10.42
CA SER A 61 -12.28 18.63 -10.01
C SER A 61 -12.67 17.74 -8.83
N LYS A 62 -11.87 16.70 -8.53
CA LYS A 62 -12.13 15.80 -7.41
C LYS A 62 -11.54 16.37 -6.13
N ARG A 63 -12.28 16.22 -5.03
CA ARG A 63 -11.75 16.55 -3.70
C ARG A 63 -10.57 15.61 -3.39
N PRO A 64 -9.37 16.15 -3.11
CA PRO A 64 -8.20 15.33 -2.81
C PRO A 64 -8.42 14.39 -1.63
N THR A 65 -9.11 14.88 -0.60
CA THR A 65 -9.47 14.09 0.59
C THR A 65 -10.28 12.84 0.25
N ASP A 66 -11.31 12.98 -0.60
CA ASP A 66 -12.18 11.86 -0.98
C ASP A 66 -11.39 10.82 -1.78
N THR A 67 -10.49 11.28 -2.67
CA THR A 67 -9.62 10.40 -3.47
C THR A 67 -8.62 9.67 -2.57
N PHE A 68 -8.02 10.37 -1.60
CA PHE A 68 -7.09 9.78 -0.64
C PHE A 68 -7.77 8.74 0.27
N LEU A 69 -8.96 9.05 0.80
CA LEU A 69 -9.71 8.12 1.62
C LEU A 69 -10.12 6.88 0.83
N LEU A 70 -10.56 7.04 -0.42
CA LEU A 70 -10.87 5.91 -1.29
C LEU A 70 -9.64 5.03 -1.52
N PHE A 71 -8.47 5.64 -1.78
CA PHE A 71 -7.22 4.91 -1.91
C PHE A 71 -6.87 4.15 -0.64
N LEU A 72 -6.95 4.79 0.53
CA LEU A 72 -6.60 4.19 1.81
C LEU A 72 -7.51 3.02 2.16
N VAL A 73 -8.83 3.19 2.01
CA VAL A 73 -9.81 2.12 2.25
C VAL A 73 -9.59 0.94 1.30
N SER A 74 -9.43 1.21 0.01
CA SER A 74 -9.22 0.17 -1.00
C SER A 74 -7.93 -0.62 -0.75
N THR A 75 -6.85 0.09 -0.44
CA THR A 75 -5.54 -0.52 -0.16
C THR A 75 -5.56 -1.32 1.14
N SER A 76 -6.24 -0.82 2.17
CA SER A 76 -6.38 -1.52 3.46
C SER A 76 -7.13 -2.85 3.29
N ASN A 77 -8.18 -2.88 2.49
CA ASN A 77 -8.91 -4.12 2.18
C ASN A 77 -8.00 -5.15 1.50
N ILE A 78 -7.13 -4.72 0.57
CA ILE A 78 -6.15 -5.60 -0.08
C ILE A 78 -5.17 -6.15 0.95
N PHE A 79 -4.62 -5.29 1.82
CA PHE A 79 -3.69 -5.73 2.86
C PHE A 79 -4.32 -6.68 3.87
N ILE A 80 -5.57 -6.45 4.30
CA ILE A 80 -6.27 -7.35 5.22
C ILE A 80 -6.40 -8.75 4.62
N VAL A 81 -6.83 -8.85 3.36
CA VAL A 81 -6.93 -10.14 2.66
C VAL A 81 -5.54 -10.76 2.51
N PHE A 82 -4.55 -9.98 2.10
CA PHE A 82 -3.17 -10.45 1.94
C PHE A 82 -2.58 -11.00 3.24
N PHE A 83 -2.65 -10.25 4.35
CA PHE A 83 -2.13 -10.70 5.64
C PHE A 83 -2.88 -11.91 6.20
N ARG A 84 -4.21 -11.97 5.99
CA ARG A 84 -5.00 -13.15 6.39
C ARG A 84 -4.55 -14.41 5.66
N GLU A 85 -4.29 -14.31 4.36
CA GLU A 85 -3.79 -15.44 3.57
C GLU A 85 -2.34 -15.77 3.92
N LEU A 86 -1.49 -14.75 4.11
CA LEU A 86 -0.09 -14.93 4.51
C LEU A 86 0.01 -15.63 5.88
N ALA A 87 -0.87 -15.31 6.83
CA ALA A 87 -0.90 -15.99 8.13
C ALA A 87 -1.17 -17.50 8.01
N GLN A 88 -1.93 -17.93 6.98
CA GLN A 88 -2.17 -19.36 6.72
C GLN A 88 -0.92 -20.05 6.14
N THR A 89 0.00 -19.29 5.55
CA THR A 89 1.31 -19.79 5.10
C THR A 89 2.34 -19.92 6.21
N ALA A 90 2.03 -19.56 7.47
CA ALA A 90 3.03 -19.55 8.55
C ALA A 90 3.68 -20.93 8.82
N GLN A 91 3.07 -22.03 8.36
CA GLN A 91 3.56 -23.39 8.55
C GLN A 91 4.22 -24.00 7.30
N THR A 92 4.14 -23.34 6.14
CA THR A 92 4.62 -23.86 4.84
C THR A 92 5.22 -22.75 3.99
N SER A 93 5.91 -23.09 2.90
CA SER A 93 6.35 -22.04 1.97
C SER A 93 5.15 -21.46 1.21
N ILE A 94 5.22 -20.18 0.82
CA ILE A 94 4.17 -19.54 -0.01
C ILE A 94 3.91 -20.34 -1.29
N GLY A 95 4.96 -20.90 -1.91
CA GLY A 95 4.83 -21.71 -3.12
C GLY A 95 4.00 -22.98 -2.90
N THR A 96 4.29 -23.71 -1.82
CA THR A 96 3.55 -24.91 -1.43
C THR A 96 2.08 -24.60 -1.14
N TYR A 97 1.81 -23.50 -0.44
CA TYR A 97 0.44 -23.06 -0.16
C TYR A 97 -0.36 -22.73 -1.44
N ILE A 98 0.28 -22.10 -2.44
CA ILE A 98 -0.37 -21.77 -3.72
C ILE A 98 -0.72 -23.04 -4.51
N GLU A 99 0.13 -24.07 -4.48
CA GLU A 99 -0.13 -25.36 -5.12
C GLU A 99 -1.28 -26.12 -4.46
N GLU A 100 -1.36 -26.07 -3.13
CA GLU A 100 -2.44 -26.71 -2.35
C GLU A 100 -3.78 -25.96 -2.46
N CYS A 101 -3.74 -24.63 -2.58
CA CYS A 101 -4.90 -23.75 -2.59
C CYS A 101 -4.89 -22.79 -3.80
N PRO A 102 -5.05 -23.28 -5.05
CA PRO A 102 -4.95 -22.46 -6.26
C PRO A 102 -6.10 -21.43 -6.41
N SER A 103 -7.22 -21.63 -5.72
CA SER A 103 -8.35 -20.69 -5.70
C SER A 103 -8.23 -19.62 -4.61
N SER A 104 -7.16 -19.63 -3.81
CA SER A 104 -6.97 -18.64 -2.74
C SER A 104 -6.78 -17.23 -3.32
N ALA A 105 -7.12 -16.22 -2.53
CA ALA A 105 -6.91 -14.83 -2.93
C ALA A 105 -5.42 -14.52 -3.14
N LEU A 106 -4.52 -15.18 -2.40
CA LEU A 106 -3.07 -15.06 -2.56
C LEU A 106 -2.59 -15.66 -3.89
N ALA A 107 -3.06 -16.85 -4.26
CA ALA A 107 -2.73 -17.47 -5.55
C ALA A 107 -3.16 -16.58 -6.73
N GLN A 108 -4.36 -16.00 -6.66
CA GLN A 108 -4.84 -15.06 -7.67
C GLN A 108 -4.08 -13.72 -7.68
N LEU A 109 -3.53 -13.29 -6.54
CA LEU A 109 -2.75 -12.06 -6.44
C LEU A 109 -1.36 -12.22 -7.06
N VAL A 110 -0.74 -13.40 -6.90
CA VAL A 110 0.61 -13.70 -7.41
C VAL A 110 0.59 -14.15 -8.88
N ASP A 111 -0.55 -14.64 -9.38
CA ASP A 111 -0.71 -15.03 -10.78
C ASP A 111 -0.46 -13.87 -11.76
N ARG A 112 0.56 -14.05 -12.62
CA ARG A 112 1.00 -13.05 -13.60
C ARG A 112 -0.04 -12.81 -14.70
N GLU A 113 -0.80 -13.83 -15.09
CA GLU A 113 -1.83 -13.65 -16.13
C GLU A 113 -3.00 -12.82 -15.61
N SER A 114 -3.45 -13.09 -14.38
CA SER A 114 -4.46 -12.30 -13.71
C SER A 114 -4.00 -10.86 -13.43
N GLN A 115 -2.74 -10.65 -13.05
CA GLN A 115 -2.16 -9.30 -12.94
C GLN A 115 -2.23 -8.57 -14.28
N ARG A 116 -1.73 -9.17 -15.37
CA ARG A 116 -1.74 -8.55 -16.70
C ARG A 116 -3.15 -8.19 -17.16
N ARG A 117 -4.12 -9.08 -16.94
CA ARG A 117 -5.54 -8.81 -17.25
C ARG A 117 -6.07 -7.61 -16.48
N LYS A 118 -5.77 -7.48 -15.18
CA LYS A 118 -6.16 -6.32 -14.36
C LYS A 118 -5.52 -5.03 -14.86
N LEU A 119 -4.23 -5.06 -15.23
CA LEU A 119 -3.55 -3.90 -15.80
C LEU A 119 -4.17 -3.46 -17.13
N ARG A 120 -4.58 -4.43 -17.97
CA ARG A 120 -5.27 -4.16 -19.23
C ARG A 120 -6.64 -3.52 -19.03
N MET A 121 -7.41 -4.01 -18.05
CA MET A 121 -8.69 -3.39 -17.65
C MET A 121 -8.48 -1.96 -17.15
N ALA A 122 -7.50 -1.74 -16.26
CA ALA A 122 -7.18 -0.41 -15.76
C ALA A 122 -6.72 0.54 -16.88
N ALA A 123 -5.91 0.05 -17.83
CA ALA A 123 -5.51 0.82 -19.01
C ALA A 123 -6.72 1.22 -19.86
N GLU A 124 -7.64 0.29 -20.12
CA GLU A 124 -8.86 0.58 -20.86
C GLU A 124 -9.74 1.61 -20.15
N ASP A 125 -9.92 1.51 -18.83
CA ASP A 125 -10.66 2.49 -18.04
C ASP A 125 -10.03 3.88 -18.09
N ILE A 126 -8.70 3.97 -17.96
CA ILE A 126 -7.94 5.24 -18.08
C ILE A 126 -8.15 5.85 -19.47
N LEU A 127 -8.03 5.04 -20.53
CA LEU A 127 -8.17 5.49 -21.91
C LEU A 127 -9.60 5.97 -22.17
N GLN A 128 -10.62 5.22 -21.76
CA GLN A 128 -12.02 5.63 -21.89
C GLN A 128 -12.33 6.91 -21.11
N THR A 129 -11.66 7.13 -19.96
CA THR A 129 -11.90 8.30 -19.11
C THR A 129 -11.29 9.57 -19.69
N PHE A 130 -10.08 9.50 -20.26
CA PHE A 130 -9.29 10.71 -20.56
C PHE A 130 -9.06 11.00 -22.05
N LEU A 131 -9.15 9.98 -22.93
CA LEU A 131 -9.03 10.22 -24.37
C LEU A 131 -10.28 10.92 -24.94
N PRO A 132 -10.12 11.75 -25.98
CA PRO A 132 -11.25 12.23 -26.78
C PRO A 132 -12.02 11.06 -27.42
N ALA A 133 -13.35 11.20 -27.56
CA ALA A 133 -14.22 10.16 -28.10
C ALA A 133 -13.78 9.69 -29.50
N GLU A 134 -13.28 10.61 -30.32
CA GLU A 134 -12.81 10.32 -31.68
C GLU A 134 -11.63 9.33 -31.70
N ALA A 135 -10.79 9.34 -30.65
CA ALA A 135 -9.68 8.41 -30.49
C ALA A 135 -10.12 7.09 -29.85
N VAL A 136 -11.10 7.13 -28.93
CA VAL A 136 -11.65 5.93 -28.26
C VAL A 136 -12.46 5.07 -29.22
N ASP A 137 -13.23 5.67 -30.13
CA ASP A 137 -14.10 4.96 -31.07
C ASP A 137 -13.29 4.21 -32.15
N CYS A 138 -12.05 4.64 -32.41
CA CYS A 138 -11.14 3.97 -33.32
C CYS A 138 -10.58 2.69 -32.68
N THR A 139 -11.12 1.53 -33.09
CA THR A 139 -10.73 0.23 -32.49
C THR A 139 -9.24 -0.08 -32.59
N PRO A 140 -8.55 0.07 -33.75
CA PRO A 140 -7.11 -0.17 -33.82
C PRO A 140 -6.30 0.74 -32.89
N MET A 141 -6.70 2.01 -32.77
CA MET A 141 -6.05 2.98 -31.88
C MET A 141 -6.27 2.61 -30.42
N ARG A 142 -7.51 2.30 -30.03
CA ARG A 142 -7.86 1.87 -28.68
C ARG A 142 -7.07 0.62 -28.29
N THR A 143 -7.07 -0.42 -29.12
CA THR A 143 -6.31 -1.64 -28.85
C THR A 143 -4.81 -1.35 -28.71
N PHE A 144 -4.23 -0.59 -29.64
CA PHE A 144 -2.80 -0.26 -29.58
C PHE A 144 -2.44 0.51 -28.31
N LEU A 145 -3.20 1.56 -27.97
CA LEU A 145 -2.94 2.37 -26.78
C LEU A 145 -3.17 1.56 -25.49
N THR A 146 -4.14 0.65 -25.46
CA THR A 146 -4.35 -0.25 -24.33
C THR A 146 -3.13 -1.14 -24.10
N GLU A 147 -2.56 -1.73 -25.15
CA GLU A 147 -1.35 -2.55 -25.00
C GLU A 147 -0.13 -1.75 -24.56
N VAL A 148 0.06 -0.57 -25.14
CA VAL A 148 1.18 0.31 -24.77
C VAL A 148 1.03 0.74 -23.30
N LEU A 149 -0.15 1.18 -22.88
CA LEU A 149 -0.38 1.60 -21.51
C LEU A 149 -0.29 0.43 -20.52
N ALA A 150 -0.92 -0.71 -20.81
CA ALA A 150 -0.91 -1.86 -19.92
C ALA A 150 0.47 -2.51 -19.81
N GLY A 151 1.11 -2.82 -20.94
CA GLY A 151 2.35 -3.60 -20.98
C GLY A 151 3.61 -2.74 -20.87
N ALA A 152 3.68 -1.65 -21.62
CA ALA A 152 4.91 -0.84 -21.64
C ALA A 152 5.00 0.16 -20.48
N VAL A 153 3.86 0.62 -19.96
CA VAL A 153 3.83 1.60 -18.87
C VAL A 153 3.49 0.94 -17.54
N LEU A 154 2.29 0.38 -17.38
CA LEU A 154 1.81 -0.11 -16.09
C LEU A 154 2.57 -1.37 -15.62
N GLU A 155 2.72 -2.39 -16.47
CA GLU A 155 3.44 -3.63 -16.11
C GLU A 155 4.90 -3.31 -15.77
N ARG A 156 5.58 -2.50 -16.59
CA ARG A 156 6.95 -2.03 -16.30
C ARG A 156 7.06 -1.23 -15.01
N THR A 157 6.06 -0.40 -14.70
CA THR A 157 6.01 0.35 -13.44
C THR A 157 5.89 -0.61 -12.26
N VAL A 158 4.99 -1.60 -12.33
CA VAL A 158 4.83 -2.61 -11.28
C VAL A 158 6.12 -3.41 -11.11
N GLU A 159 6.76 -3.85 -12.19
CA GLU A 159 8.05 -4.56 -12.15
C GLU A 159 9.14 -3.73 -11.47
N LYS A 160 9.27 -2.45 -11.87
CA LYS A 160 10.27 -1.55 -11.30
C LYS A 160 10.01 -1.28 -9.82
N CYS A 161 8.76 -0.98 -9.47
CA CYS A 161 8.36 -0.69 -8.09
C CYS A 161 8.45 -1.91 -7.17
N SER A 162 8.37 -3.12 -7.73
CA SER A 162 8.49 -4.38 -6.98
C SER A 162 9.94 -4.89 -6.89
N SER A 163 10.90 -4.20 -7.51
CA SER A 163 12.31 -4.60 -7.44
C SER A 163 12.88 -4.34 -6.05
N ALA A 164 13.79 -5.22 -5.60
CA ALA A 164 14.45 -5.08 -4.32
C ALA A 164 15.18 -3.73 -4.20
N ASP A 165 15.87 -3.29 -5.26
CA ASP A 165 16.56 -2.00 -5.29
C ASP A 165 15.61 -0.82 -5.05
N PHE A 166 14.45 -0.83 -5.71
CA PHE A 166 13.47 0.25 -5.55
C PHE A 166 12.90 0.25 -4.13
N ILE A 167 12.46 -0.91 -3.62
CA ILE A 167 11.90 -1.03 -2.27
C ILE A 167 12.93 -0.63 -1.21
N ASN A 168 14.15 -1.16 -1.29
CA ASN A 168 15.23 -0.84 -0.36
C ASN A 168 15.60 0.65 -0.42
N GLY A 169 15.61 1.24 -1.62
CA GLY A 169 15.82 2.68 -1.80
C GLY A 169 14.76 3.52 -1.08
N TRP A 170 13.48 3.14 -1.16
CA TRP A 170 12.41 3.82 -0.40
C TRP A 170 12.52 3.61 1.10
N ILE A 171 12.91 2.41 1.57
CA ILE A 171 13.14 2.17 3.00
C ILE A 171 14.23 3.09 3.53
N ILE A 172 15.36 3.18 2.82
CA ILE A 172 16.46 4.08 3.19
C ILE A 172 15.98 5.53 3.20
N TYR A 173 15.36 5.99 2.11
CA TYR A 173 14.83 7.35 2.01
C TYR A 173 13.84 7.71 3.13
N LEU A 174 12.98 6.77 3.54
CA LEU A 174 12.00 7.01 4.62
C LEU A 174 12.63 6.99 6.02
N LEU A 175 13.77 6.31 6.20
CA LEU A 175 14.47 6.18 7.48
C LEU A 175 15.65 7.15 7.64
N GLU A 176 16.12 7.78 6.56
CA GLU A 176 17.11 8.84 6.60
C GLU A 176 16.52 10.09 7.30
N ALA A 177 17.19 10.57 8.34
CA ALA A 177 16.69 11.65 9.20
C ALA A 177 16.52 13.00 8.47
N GLU A 178 17.27 13.21 7.38
CA GLU A 178 17.20 14.41 6.54
C GLU A 178 15.99 14.43 5.59
N THR A 179 15.43 13.27 5.26
CA THR A 179 14.27 13.08 4.37
C THR A 179 13.01 12.66 5.13
N GLN A 180 13.13 12.51 6.45
CA GLN A 180 12.02 12.20 7.34
C GLN A 180 11.02 13.37 7.32
N PRO A 181 9.77 13.18 6.85
CA PRO A 181 8.75 14.22 6.92
C PRO A 181 8.57 14.66 8.38
N ASP A 182 8.33 15.95 8.65
CA ASP A 182 8.14 16.52 10.00
C ASP A 182 7.21 15.68 10.90
N ILE A 183 6.24 14.98 10.31
CA ILE A 183 5.32 14.07 10.99
C ILE A 183 6.07 12.87 11.59
N LEU A 184 6.99 12.25 10.85
CA LEU A 184 7.80 11.13 11.33
C LEU A 184 8.90 11.61 12.30
N GLN A 185 9.42 12.84 12.17
CA GLN A 185 10.33 13.43 13.18
C GLN A 185 9.59 13.72 14.50
N LYS A 186 8.32 14.14 14.44
CA LYS A 186 7.47 14.36 15.64
C LYS A 186 6.90 13.07 16.24
N ILE A 187 6.91 11.98 15.48
CA ILE A 187 6.62 10.63 15.94
C ILE A 187 7.96 9.89 16.12
N ASP A 188 9.01 10.58 16.55
CA ASP A 188 10.05 9.86 17.27
C ASP A 188 9.42 9.42 18.61
N ILE A 189 9.25 8.12 18.71
CA ILE A 189 8.51 7.40 19.74
C ILE A 189 9.30 7.57 21.05
N GLY A 190 9.10 8.71 21.73
CA GLY A 190 9.70 9.00 23.04
C GLY A 190 9.92 10.47 23.37
N ALA A 191 9.97 11.38 22.38
CA ALA A 191 10.25 12.79 22.63
C ALA A 191 8.98 13.57 23.03
N VAL A 192 8.36 13.19 24.15
CA VAL A 192 7.59 14.15 24.94
C VAL A 192 8.62 15.09 25.56
N GLU A 193 8.76 16.28 24.99
CA GLU A 193 9.47 17.38 25.64
C GLU A 193 8.85 17.61 27.04
N GLY A 194 9.50 17.08 28.07
CA GLY A 194 8.98 17.08 29.43
C GLY A 194 9.88 16.36 30.44
N SER A 195 11.08 16.89 30.68
CA SER A 195 11.93 16.61 31.86
C SER A 195 12.29 15.12 32.13
N ASP A 196 13.39 14.67 31.53
CA ASP A 196 13.90 13.29 31.63
C ASP A 196 14.28 12.79 33.04
N GLU A 197 14.40 13.66 34.05
CA GLU A 197 14.73 13.20 35.40
C GLU A 197 13.49 12.85 36.25
N GLY A 198 12.30 13.36 35.89
CA GLY A 198 11.05 13.12 36.64
C GLY A 198 10.25 11.91 36.16
N ALA A 199 10.21 11.68 34.84
CA ALA A 199 9.38 10.64 34.23
C ALA A 199 9.93 9.22 34.48
N ALA A 200 11.26 9.04 34.37
CA ALA A 200 11.90 7.75 34.64
C ALA A 200 11.75 7.32 36.11
N ALA A 201 11.80 8.27 37.06
CA ALA A 201 11.58 8.01 38.47
C ALA A 201 10.09 7.68 38.76
N ALA A 202 9.16 8.37 38.11
CA ALA A 202 7.72 8.11 38.25
C ALA A 202 7.32 6.74 37.68
N GLU A 203 7.88 6.35 36.54
CA GLU A 203 7.60 5.07 35.89
C GLU A 203 8.21 3.90 36.68
N GLN A 204 9.44 4.04 37.19
CA GLN A 204 10.02 3.04 38.09
C GLN A 204 9.22 2.89 39.39
N LEU A 205 8.74 4.00 39.98
CA LEU A 205 7.91 3.96 41.19
C LEU A 205 6.55 3.31 40.91
N ALA A 206 5.93 3.60 39.77
CA ALA A 206 4.65 3.00 39.35
C ALA A 206 4.79 1.49 39.09
N LYS A 207 5.88 1.07 38.44
CA LYS A 207 6.18 -0.35 38.19
C LYS A 207 6.45 -1.10 39.48
N ARG A 208 7.19 -0.50 40.43
CA ARG A 208 7.46 -1.08 41.75
C ARG A 208 6.20 -1.19 42.62
N LYS A 209 5.29 -0.21 42.56
CA LYS A 209 3.96 -0.29 43.21
C LYS A 209 3.07 -1.36 42.60
N ARG A 210 3.09 -1.53 41.27
CA ARG A 210 2.32 -2.60 40.58
C ARG A 210 2.85 -4.00 40.92
N LEU A 211 4.17 -4.17 40.97
CA LEU A 211 4.80 -5.44 41.39
C LEU A 211 4.48 -5.76 42.85
N SER A 212 4.63 -4.79 43.76
CA SER A 212 4.30 -4.98 45.18
C SER A 212 2.83 -5.34 45.40
N ARG A 213 1.91 -4.76 44.63
CA ARG A 213 0.47 -5.08 44.72
C ARG A 213 0.15 -6.46 44.13
N ALA A 214 0.81 -6.85 43.04
CA ALA A 214 0.64 -8.18 42.45
C ALA A 214 1.21 -9.29 43.35
N GLU A 215 2.33 -9.04 44.04
CA GLU A 215 2.91 -9.96 45.02
C GLU A 215 1.99 -10.13 46.25
N GLU A 216 1.41 -9.05 46.79
CA GLU A 216 0.44 -9.14 47.89
C GLU A 216 -0.83 -9.90 47.49
N GLU A 217 -1.37 -9.65 46.28
CA GLU A 217 -2.55 -10.37 45.79
C GLU A 217 -2.26 -11.86 45.53
N MET A 218 -1.05 -12.19 45.07
CA MET A 218 -0.60 -13.57 44.87
C MET A 218 -0.38 -14.31 46.20
N GLU A 219 0.21 -13.65 47.21
CA GLU A 219 0.40 -14.24 48.54
C GLU A 219 -0.93 -14.49 49.24
N LYS A 220 -1.88 -13.55 49.10
CA LYS A 220 -3.24 -13.72 49.64
C LYS A 220 -3.97 -14.89 48.97
N ALA A 221 -3.90 -15.00 47.64
CA ALA A 221 -4.50 -16.12 46.92
C ALA A 221 -3.87 -17.47 47.30
N MET A 222 -2.56 -17.50 47.56
CA MET A 222 -1.86 -18.72 47.98
C MET A 222 -2.26 -19.16 49.40
N LYS A 223 -2.45 -18.22 50.33
CA LYS A 223 -2.96 -18.50 51.68
C LYS A 223 -4.41 -19.00 51.65
N GLU A 224 -5.28 -18.34 50.88
CA GLU A 224 -6.67 -18.79 50.70
C GLU A 224 -6.74 -20.19 50.07
N ALA A 225 -5.88 -20.50 49.09
CA ALA A 225 -5.80 -21.83 48.49
C ALA A 225 -5.30 -22.90 49.47
N GLN A 226 -4.35 -22.56 50.36
CA GLN A 226 -3.88 -23.48 51.41
C GLN A 226 -4.96 -23.75 52.45
N GLU A 227 -5.69 -22.72 52.88
CA GLU A 227 -6.82 -22.87 53.82
C GLU A 227 -7.94 -23.73 53.21
N LEU A 228 -8.29 -23.48 51.94
CA LEU A 228 -9.26 -24.30 51.21
C LEU A 228 -8.79 -25.76 51.08
N SER A 229 -7.50 -25.99 50.78
CA SER A 229 -6.94 -27.33 50.67
C SER A 229 -6.97 -28.08 52.02
N MET A 230 -6.77 -27.36 53.13
CA MET A 230 -6.85 -27.93 54.47
C MET A 230 -8.29 -28.29 54.86
N MET A 231 -9.28 -27.43 54.56
CA MET A 231 -10.69 -27.78 54.79
C MET A 231 -11.13 -28.99 53.96
N ILE A 232 -10.70 -29.09 52.70
CA ILE A 232 -11.02 -30.25 51.85
C ILE A 232 -10.40 -31.53 52.45
N ALA A 233 -9.15 -31.48 52.90
CA ALA A 233 -8.49 -32.63 53.51
C ALA A 233 -9.15 -33.04 54.85
N GLU A 234 -9.64 -32.09 55.64
CA GLU A 234 -10.38 -32.37 56.88
C GLU A 234 -11.77 -32.97 56.62
N ASP A 235 -12.50 -32.47 55.62
CA ASP A 235 -13.80 -33.01 55.22
C ASP A 235 -13.66 -34.42 54.60
N GLU A 236 -12.63 -34.66 53.79
CA GLU A 236 -12.31 -36.00 53.27
C GLU A 236 -11.92 -36.96 54.40
N ALA A 237 -11.11 -36.51 55.37
CA ALA A 237 -10.76 -37.33 56.53
C ALA A 237 -11.96 -37.61 57.46
N ARG A 238 -12.94 -36.71 57.53
CA ARG A 238 -14.20 -36.92 58.26
C ARG A 238 -15.12 -37.91 57.53
N ALA A 239 -15.20 -37.83 56.20
CA ALA A 239 -15.96 -38.78 55.37
C ALA A 239 -15.39 -40.21 55.41
N VAL A 240 -14.08 -40.38 55.62
CA VAL A 240 -13.46 -41.71 55.79
C VAL A 240 -13.68 -42.30 57.18
N ARG A 241 -14.01 -41.49 58.20
CA ARG A 241 -14.26 -41.94 59.58
C ARG A 241 -15.70 -42.37 59.85
N ASP A 242 -16.65 -41.87 59.07
CA ASP A 242 -18.06 -42.29 59.12
C ASP A 242 -18.41 -43.08 57.85
N PRO A 243 -18.02 -44.37 57.74
CA PRO A 243 -18.62 -45.24 56.74
C PRO A 243 -20.09 -45.41 57.11
N VAL A 244 -20.96 -44.93 56.23
CA VAL A 244 -22.40 -45.12 56.29
C VAL A 244 -22.70 -46.62 56.45
N ASP A 245 -23.24 -47.01 57.61
CA ASP A 245 -23.95 -48.29 57.84
C ASP A 245 -25.24 -48.34 57.02
#